data_AF-A0A7X6PEQ6-F1
#
_entry.id   AF-A0A7X6PEQ6-F1
#
_cell.length_a   1.000
_cell.length_b   1.000
_cell.length_c   1.000
_cell.angle_alpha   90.00
_cell.angle_beta   90.00
_cell.angle_gamma   90.00
#
_symmetry.space_group_name_H-M   'P 1'
#
loop_
_entity.id
_entity.type
_entity.pdbx_description
1 polymer ?
#
loop_
_entity_poly.entity_id
_entity_poly.type
_entity_poly.pdbx_seq_one_letter_code
_entity_poly.pdbx_strand_id
1 'polypeptide(L)'
;MEKMNLINMKHNSIVSFLKSIISFLAELFPLWILSEDETVLSPKMKRPDPSQYIFPVLVSVFLGFTGQWNMAGAQECDPVFRNCPGDIVVNVQPGTCGNNVTWVPPVMTAPCSGHIVTSNHAPGDFFNAGTTGIVYYSWEGTEKKDSCKFNVIVIDNQKPVVLTKNADLYIGQSGSAILRTSDVDDGSYDNCTLTLVLSRTVFTCSDVGQTIPVTLRGTDPSGNSSASGALVTVHDTIRPVIQTRDFTLTLDNNGTGILQASDIDNGTYDNCGTVALSVTPSVFSCSDQGVRTVRFTATDNHGNTASRDVLISVKSSLKILSLSLSNCDAMGANILFGSNVT
;
A
#
# COMPACT_ATOMS: atom_id res chain seq x y z
N MET A 1 69.81 27.28 -76.71
CA MET A 1 71.14 27.27 -76.04
C MET A 1 70.84 27.07 -74.56
N GLU A 2 71.37 26.08 -73.86
CA GLU A 2 72.55 25.29 -74.17
C GLU A 2 72.26 23.86 -74.59
N LYS A 3 72.97 23.43 -75.64
CA LYS A 3 73.02 22.05 -76.10
C LYS A 3 73.72 21.21 -75.05
N MET A 4 73.12 20.07 -74.68
CA MET A 4 73.91 18.86 -74.49
C MET A 4 73.10 17.64 -74.92
N ASN A 5 73.80 16.79 -75.68
CA ASN A 5 73.30 15.74 -76.56
C ASN A 5 72.61 14.57 -75.85
N LEU A 6 71.69 13.94 -76.57
CA LEU A 6 71.07 12.65 -76.24
C LEU A 6 72.12 11.53 -76.11
N ILE A 7 71.96 10.69 -75.08
CA ILE A 7 72.23 9.26 -75.20
C ILE A 7 70.98 8.48 -74.76
N ASN A 8 70.47 7.69 -75.70
CA ASN A 8 69.45 6.66 -75.57
C ASN A 8 69.47 5.93 -74.22
N MET A 9 68.41 6.09 -73.42
CA MET A 9 67.91 5.00 -72.57
C MET A 9 66.49 4.65 -72.99
N LYS A 10 66.32 3.36 -73.33
CA LYS A 10 65.14 2.73 -73.91
C LYS A 10 63.86 3.10 -73.16
N HIS A 11 62.77 3.21 -73.92
CA HIS A 11 61.37 3.35 -73.49
C HIS A 11 60.97 2.42 -72.31
N ASN A 12 61.67 1.29 -72.13
CA ASN A 12 61.50 0.37 -71.01
C ASN A 12 61.95 0.90 -69.63
N SER A 13 62.77 1.95 -69.54
CA SER A 13 63.26 2.48 -68.25
C SER A 13 62.28 3.45 -67.58
N ILE A 14 61.51 4.21 -68.36
CA ILE A 14 60.46 5.12 -67.83
C ILE A 14 59.25 4.31 -67.35
N VAL A 15 58.88 3.26 -68.07
CA VAL A 15 57.82 2.32 -67.66
C VAL A 15 58.23 1.54 -66.40
N SER A 16 59.51 1.17 -66.26
CA SER A 16 60.04 0.56 -65.03
C SER A 16 60.04 1.51 -63.82
N PHE A 17 60.29 2.81 -64.04
CA PHE A 17 60.27 3.82 -62.99
C PHE A 17 58.84 4.14 -62.52
N LEU A 18 57.90 4.24 -63.46
CA LEU A 18 56.47 4.44 -63.16
C LEU A 18 55.82 3.20 -62.52
N LYS A 19 56.20 1.98 -62.93
CA LYS A 19 55.76 0.73 -62.26
C LYS A 19 56.29 0.61 -60.83
N SER A 20 57.50 1.09 -60.54
CA SER A 20 58.06 1.10 -59.18
C SER A 20 57.30 2.06 -58.25
N ILE A 21 56.88 3.22 -58.76
CA ILE A 21 56.06 4.19 -58.01
C ILE A 21 54.64 3.66 -57.77
N ILE A 22 54.02 3.02 -58.76
CA ILE A 22 52.70 2.39 -58.62
C ILE A 22 52.73 1.20 -57.65
N SER A 23 53.81 0.40 -57.66
CA SER A 23 54.01 -0.71 -56.72
C SER A 23 54.23 -0.23 -55.29
N PHE A 24 54.93 0.89 -55.09
CA PHE A 24 55.15 1.48 -53.77
C PHE A 24 53.87 2.10 -53.18
N LEU A 25 52.97 2.57 -54.04
CA LEU A 25 51.65 3.10 -53.64
C LEU A 25 50.61 1.99 -53.39
N ALA A 26 50.77 0.81 -54.00
CA ALA A 26 49.90 -0.36 -53.78
C ALA A 26 50.16 -1.07 -52.43
N GLU A 27 51.34 -0.91 -51.82
CA GLU A 27 51.64 -1.43 -50.47
C GLU A 27 51.06 -0.58 -49.33
N LEU A 28 50.74 0.70 -49.58
CA LEU A 28 50.14 1.60 -48.58
C LEU A 28 48.60 1.56 -48.55
N PHE A 29 47.96 0.94 -49.54
CA PHE A 29 46.50 0.81 -49.62
C PHE A 29 46.11 -0.54 -50.26
N PRO A 30 45.89 -1.60 -49.46
CA PRO A 30 45.31 -2.81 -50.01
C PRO A 30 43.82 -2.57 -50.29
N LEU A 31 43.35 -3.19 -51.38
CA LEU A 31 41.97 -3.27 -51.88
C LEU A 31 41.52 -2.07 -52.69
N TRP A 32 41.49 -2.23 -54.02
CA TRP A 32 40.23 -2.27 -54.79
C TRP A 32 40.52 -3.06 -56.08
N ILE A 33 40.12 -4.33 -56.07
CA ILE A 33 39.93 -5.12 -57.29
C ILE A 33 38.69 -4.53 -57.97
N LEU A 34 38.83 -4.09 -59.21
CA LEU A 34 37.69 -3.84 -60.10
C LEU A 34 36.99 -5.18 -60.36
N SER A 35 35.79 -5.34 -59.84
CA SER A 35 34.84 -6.37 -60.27
C SER A 35 33.91 -5.73 -61.29
N GLU A 36 34.13 -6.02 -62.57
CA GLU A 36 33.07 -5.94 -63.58
C GLU A 36 32.11 -7.11 -63.32
N ASP A 37 30.99 -6.86 -62.64
CA ASP A 37 29.76 -7.55 -62.98
C ASP A 37 28.54 -6.80 -62.43
N GLU A 38 27.49 -6.78 -63.24
CA GLU A 38 26.19 -6.26 -62.86
C GLU A 38 25.56 -7.13 -61.76
N THR A 39 24.62 -6.51 -61.04
CA THR A 39 23.62 -7.12 -60.13
C THR A 39 23.98 -7.22 -58.64
N VAL A 40 23.21 -6.44 -57.86
CA VAL A 40 22.90 -6.57 -56.42
C VAL A 40 24.04 -6.33 -55.43
N LEU A 41 24.10 -5.12 -54.84
CA LEU A 41 24.61 -4.94 -53.47
C LEU A 41 23.89 -3.85 -52.66
N SER A 42 23.59 -4.23 -51.43
CA SER A 42 22.99 -3.55 -50.27
C SER A 42 23.54 -2.15 -49.92
N PRO A 43 22.76 -1.29 -49.22
CA PRO A 43 23.24 0.00 -48.74
C PRO A 43 23.95 -0.19 -47.39
N LYS A 44 25.28 -0.32 -47.42
CA LYS A 44 26.11 -0.04 -46.24
C LYS A 44 27.30 0.81 -46.66
N MET A 45 27.04 2.10 -46.93
CA MET A 45 28.09 3.11 -46.94
C MET A 45 28.14 3.78 -45.57
N LYS A 46 29.10 3.36 -44.75
CA LYS A 46 29.50 4.08 -43.54
C LYS A 46 30.21 5.37 -43.98
N ARG A 47 29.86 6.52 -43.38
CA ARG A 47 30.44 7.84 -43.68
C ARG A 47 31.99 7.77 -43.72
N PRO A 48 32.68 8.27 -44.76
CA PRO A 48 34.13 8.44 -44.71
C PRO A 48 34.49 9.60 -43.77
N ASP A 49 35.58 9.43 -43.03
CA ASP A 49 36.17 10.42 -42.12
C ASP A 49 36.54 11.71 -42.89
N PRO A 50 36.23 12.93 -42.37
CA PRO A 50 36.54 14.20 -43.03
C PRO A 50 38.03 14.42 -43.33
N SER A 51 38.93 13.68 -42.66
CA SER A 51 40.38 13.77 -42.86
C SER A 51 40.87 13.15 -44.18
N GLN A 52 40.05 12.36 -44.89
CA GLN A 52 40.44 11.75 -46.17
C GLN A 52 40.23 12.67 -47.39
N TYR A 53 39.61 13.84 -47.21
CA TYR A 53 39.36 14.81 -48.30
C TYR A 53 40.51 15.81 -48.54
N ILE A 54 41.62 15.70 -47.81
CA ILE A 54 42.77 16.59 -48.01
C ILE A 54 43.62 16.12 -49.21
N PHE A 55 43.54 14.85 -49.62
CA PHE A 55 44.42 14.28 -50.64
C PHE A 55 43.99 14.40 -52.13
N PRO A 56 42.74 14.72 -52.53
CA PRO A 56 42.46 15.03 -53.94
C PRO A 56 42.74 16.50 -54.30
N VAL A 57 42.91 17.39 -53.31
CA VAL A 57 43.15 18.83 -53.57
C VAL A 57 44.58 19.08 -54.08
N LEU A 58 45.56 18.24 -53.73
CA LEU A 58 46.95 18.42 -54.17
C LEU A 58 47.29 17.76 -55.53
N VAL A 59 46.47 16.85 -56.05
CA VAL A 59 46.69 16.25 -57.39
C VAL A 59 45.99 17.06 -58.51
N SER A 60 45.06 17.94 -58.15
CA SER A 60 44.34 18.78 -59.12
C SER A 60 45.16 19.97 -59.66
N VAL A 61 46.33 20.26 -59.06
CA VAL A 61 47.17 21.41 -59.46
C VAL A 61 48.19 21.05 -60.57
N PHE A 62 48.43 19.78 -60.88
CA PHE A 62 49.49 19.39 -61.82
C PHE A 62 49.06 18.95 -63.23
N LEU A 63 47.76 18.91 -63.56
CA LEU A 63 47.29 18.50 -64.91
C LEU A 63 46.20 19.38 -65.55
N GLY A 64 45.94 20.60 -65.05
CA GLY A 64 45.19 21.61 -65.80
C GLY A 64 43.72 21.29 -66.14
N PHE A 65 43.09 20.32 -65.47
CA PHE A 65 41.65 20.11 -65.56
C PHE A 65 40.94 20.98 -64.52
N THR A 66 40.40 22.14 -64.93
CA THR A 66 39.39 22.86 -64.16
C THR A 66 38.02 22.18 -64.37
N GLY A 67 37.88 20.96 -63.87
CA GLY A 67 36.56 20.39 -63.67
C GLY A 67 36.06 20.88 -62.31
N GLN A 68 35.10 21.82 -62.30
CA GLN A 68 34.30 22.03 -61.10
C GLN A 68 33.52 20.74 -60.86
N TRP A 69 34.01 19.91 -59.93
CA TRP A 69 33.17 18.89 -59.32
C TRP A 69 32.10 19.64 -58.51
N ASN A 70 30.99 19.98 -59.17
CA ASN A 70 29.74 20.17 -58.44
C ASN A 70 29.41 18.80 -57.87
N MET A 71 29.81 18.57 -56.61
CA MET A 71 29.17 17.58 -55.78
C MET A 71 27.71 18.02 -55.71
N ALA A 72 26.85 17.42 -56.54
CA ALA A 72 25.41 17.52 -56.36
C ALA A 72 25.16 17.19 -54.89
N GLY A 73 24.62 18.16 -54.14
CA GLY A 73 24.43 18.03 -52.71
C GLY A 73 23.78 16.68 -52.42
N ALA A 74 24.42 15.86 -51.58
CA ALA A 74 23.77 14.68 -51.05
C ALA A 74 22.48 15.17 -50.39
N GLN A 75 21.33 14.87 -50.99
CA GLN A 75 20.07 15.29 -50.43
C GLN A 75 19.92 14.58 -49.07
N GLU A 76 19.84 15.39 -48.01
CA GLU A 76 19.66 14.91 -46.65
C GLU A 76 18.31 14.18 -46.55
N CYS A 77 18.35 12.84 -46.44
CA CYS A 77 17.18 11.97 -46.34
C CYS A 77 16.73 11.77 -44.88
N ASP A 78 16.92 12.76 -44.00
CA ASP A 78 16.55 12.57 -42.59
C ASP A 78 15.02 12.55 -42.44
N PRO A 79 14.43 11.44 -41.94
CA PRO A 79 12.98 11.32 -41.83
C PRO A 79 12.47 12.24 -40.73
N VAL A 80 11.52 13.12 -41.08
CA VAL A 80 10.87 14.01 -40.12
C VAL A 80 9.40 13.64 -39.96
N PHE A 81 8.93 13.48 -38.72
CA PHE A 81 7.51 13.34 -38.42
C PHE A 81 6.76 14.64 -38.72
N ARG A 82 5.68 14.55 -39.49
CA ARG A 82 4.69 15.60 -39.74
C ARG A 82 3.40 15.26 -39.02
N ASN A 83 2.65 16.31 -38.65
CA ASN A 83 1.38 16.19 -37.95
C ASN A 83 1.52 15.36 -36.66
N CYS A 84 2.61 15.59 -35.91
CA CYS A 84 2.74 15.05 -34.57
C CYS A 84 1.53 15.50 -33.74
N PRO A 85 0.75 14.58 -33.15
CA PRO A 85 -0.39 14.96 -32.34
C PRO A 85 0.03 15.89 -31.19
N GLY A 86 -0.87 16.78 -30.79
CA GLY A 86 -0.76 17.45 -29.49
C GLY A 86 -1.22 16.52 -28.38
N ASP A 87 -1.06 16.96 -27.13
CA ASP A 87 -1.59 16.25 -25.97
C ASP A 87 -3.12 16.10 -26.08
N ILE A 88 -3.60 14.90 -25.77
CA ILE A 88 -5.01 14.52 -25.85
C ILE A 88 -5.54 14.39 -24.42
N VAL A 89 -6.63 15.08 -24.13
CA VAL A 89 -7.30 15.01 -22.83
C VAL A 89 -8.69 14.43 -23.02
N VAL A 90 -8.99 13.35 -22.29
CA VAL A 90 -10.31 12.71 -22.27
C VAL A 90 -10.71 12.38 -20.84
N ASN A 91 -12.01 12.22 -20.60
CA ASN A 91 -12.47 11.64 -19.33
C ASN A 91 -12.51 10.11 -19.45
N VAL A 92 -12.52 9.41 -18.32
CA VAL A 92 -12.85 7.97 -18.27
C VAL A 92 -14.25 7.70 -18.86
N GLN A 93 -14.48 6.48 -19.36
CA GLN A 93 -15.81 6.05 -19.79
C GLN A 93 -16.67 5.72 -18.55
N PRO A 94 -18.00 5.99 -18.59
CA PRO A 94 -18.89 5.67 -17.48
C PRO A 94 -18.75 4.21 -17.02
N GLY A 95 -18.51 4.00 -15.72
CA GLY A 95 -18.35 2.66 -15.15
C GLY A 95 -17.02 1.95 -15.45
N THR A 96 -16.04 2.64 -16.05
CA THR A 96 -14.68 2.09 -16.26
C THR A 96 -13.61 3.00 -15.67
N CYS A 97 -12.42 2.46 -15.39
CA CYS A 97 -11.29 3.22 -14.85
C CYS A 97 -10.38 3.86 -15.92
N GLY A 98 -10.88 4.02 -17.15
CA GLY A 98 -10.07 4.46 -18.28
C GLY A 98 -10.90 4.80 -19.51
N ASN A 99 -10.23 5.03 -20.64
CA ASN A 99 -10.90 5.29 -21.90
C ASN A 99 -10.08 4.76 -23.09
N ASN A 100 -10.76 4.38 -24.17
CA ASN A 100 -10.13 4.07 -25.43
C ASN A 100 -9.86 5.39 -26.17
N VAL A 101 -8.58 5.66 -26.49
CA VAL A 101 -8.18 6.94 -27.07
C VAL A 101 -7.68 6.75 -28.49
N THR A 102 -8.30 7.45 -29.44
CA THR A 102 -7.92 7.41 -30.85
C THR A 102 -7.27 8.73 -31.26
N TRP A 103 -6.22 8.64 -32.08
CA TRP A 103 -5.56 9.77 -32.72
C TRP A 103 -5.19 9.42 -34.15
N VAL A 104 -4.87 10.43 -34.95
CA VAL A 104 -4.27 10.22 -36.27
C VAL A 104 -2.77 10.02 -36.09
N PRO A 105 -2.18 8.86 -36.47
CA PRO A 105 -0.74 8.65 -36.37
C PRO A 105 0.06 9.73 -37.11
N PRO A 106 1.23 10.16 -36.58
CA PRO A 106 2.09 11.10 -37.29
C PRO A 106 2.58 10.47 -38.61
N VAL A 107 2.69 11.29 -39.64
CA VAL A 107 3.14 10.85 -40.96
C VAL A 107 4.63 11.14 -41.09
N MET A 108 5.42 10.13 -41.43
CA MET A 108 6.83 10.33 -41.71
C MET A 108 6.99 10.90 -43.12
N THR A 109 7.72 12.01 -43.26
CA THR A 109 8.06 12.57 -44.58
C THR A 109 9.14 11.67 -45.20
N ALA A 110 8.84 10.95 -46.27
CA ALA A 110 9.83 10.16 -46.98
C ALA A 110 10.36 10.93 -48.19
N PRO A 111 11.68 10.93 -48.41
CA PRO A 111 12.17 10.84 -49.78
C PRO A 111 12.91 9.53 -50.09
N CYS A 112 13.23 8.70 -49.08
CA CYS A 112 14.14 7.55 -49.26
C CYS A 112 13.61 6.29 -48.54
N SER A 113 13.71 5.12 -49.19
CA SER A 113 13.22 3.81 -48.69
C SER A 113 14.18 3.21 -47.65
N GLY A 114 13.67 2.63 -46.56
CA GLY A 114 14.47 1.87 -45.58
C GLY A 114 14.28 2.24 -44.10
N HIS A 115 13.48 3.27 -43.81
CA HIS A 115 13.17 3.66 -42.43
C HIS A 115 12.08 2.78 -41.80
N ILE A 116 12.22 2.49 -40.51
CA ILE A 116 11.23 1.76 -39.71
C ILE A 116 10.62 2.73 -38.69
N VAL A 117 9.28 2.73 -38.58
CA VAL A 117 8.56 3.46 -37.54
C VAL A 117 8.12 2.49 -36.45
N THR A 118 8.41 2.82 -35.20
CA THR A 118 7.87 2.11 -34.03
C THR A 118 7.09 3.07 -33.14
N SER A 119 6.12 2.54 -32.39
CA SER A 119 5.35 3.26 -31.39
C SER A 119 5.20 2.38 -30.14
N ASN A 120 5.09 3.00 -28.97
CA ASN A 120 4.75 2.30 -27.73
C ASN A 120 3.24 2.02 -27.58
N HIS A 121 2.39 2.70 -28.36
CA HIS A 121 0.93 2.54 -28.35
C HIS A 121 0.32 2.72 -29.75
N ALA A 122 -0.88 2.16 -29.95
CA ALA A 122 -1.66 2.28 -31.17
C ALA A 122 -2.94 3.11 -30.96
N PRO A 123 -3.42 3.84 -31.99
CA PRO A 123 -4.71 4.51 -31.90
C PRO A 123 -5.84 3.53 -31.57
N GLY A 124 -6.66 3.89 -30.58
CA GLY A 124 -7.75 3.04 -30.09
C GLY A 124 -7.37 2.20 -28.87
N ASP A 125 -6.11 2.22 -28.43
CA ASP A 125 -5.69 1.58 -27.18
C ASP A 125 -6.49 2.12 -25.98
N PHE A 126 -6.68 1.27 -24.97
CA PHE A 126 -7.28 1.63 -23.69
C PHE A 126 -6.21 2.19 -22.74
N PHE A 127 -6.49 3.36 -22.16
CA PHE A 127 -5.64 4.03 -21.18
C PHE A 127 -6.39 4.16 -19.85
N ASN A 128 -5.79 3.70 -18.76
CA ASN A 128 -6.28 3.98 -17.41
C ASN A 128 -6.18 5.48 -17.10
N ALA A 129 -6.92 5.94 -16.09
CA ALA A 129 -6.81 7.29 -15.57
C ALA A 129 -5.34 7.68 -15.29
N GLY A 130 -4.94 8.85 -15.78
CA GLY A 130 -3.62 9.46 -15.59
C GLY A 130 -2.85 9.81 -16.85
N THR A 131 -1.57 10.03 -16.59
CA THR A 131 -0.41 10.36 -17.44
C THR A 131 0.17 9.30 -18.37
N THR A 132 -0.26 9.10 -19.63
CA THR A 132 0.48 8.18 -20.54
C THR A 132 1.21 8.91 -21.66
N GLY A 133 2.55 8.79 -21.69
CA GLY A 133 3.38 9.37 -22.75
C GLY A 133 3.43 8.48 -23.99
N ILE A 134 2.98 8.99 -25.12
CA ILE A 134 3.05 8.31 -26.41
C ILE A 134 4.31 8.75 -27.14
N VAL A 135 5.03 7.79 -27.69
CA VAL A 135 6.30 8.05 -28.38
C VAL A 135 6.37 7.23 -29.65
N TYR A 136 6.48 7.95 -30.77
CA TYR A 136 6.86 7.39 -32.06
C TYR A 136 8.35 7.61 -32.28
N TYR A 137 9.03 6.57 -32.78
CA TYR A 137 10.42 6.63 -33.20
C TYR A 137 10.57 6.23 -34.66
N SER A 138 11.40 6.95 -35.39
CA SER A 138 11.91 6.52 -36.68
C SER A 138 13.35 6.00 -36.51
N TRP A 139 13.65 4.92 -37.23
CA TRP A 139 14.94 4.25 -37.18
C TRP A 139 15.53 4.10 -38.58
N GLU A 140 16.84 4.22 -38.66
CA GLU A 140 17.64 3.79 -39.81
C GLU A 140 18.64 2.74 -39.31
N GLY A 141 18.38 1.47 -39.59
CA GLY A 141 19.09 0.37 -38.94
C GLY A 141 18.88 0.42 -37.42
N THR A 142 19.96 0.66 -36.67
CA THR A 142 19.93 0.78 -35.20
C THR A 142 19.95 2.22 -34.71
N GLU A 143 20.06 3.20 -35.61
CA GLU A 143 20.15 4.62 -35.26
C GLU A 143 18.75 5.23 -35.22
N LYS A 144 18.42 5.91 -34.12
CA LYS A 144 17.19 6.68 -33.98
C LYS A 144 17.36 8.03 -34.70
N LYS A 145 16.45 8.37 -35.61
CA LYS A 145 16.55 9.59 -36.42
C LYS A 145 15.66 10.71 -35.93
N ASP A 146 14.40 10.41 -35.65
CA ASP A 146 13.44 11.41 -35.16
C ASP A 146 12.50 10.79 -34.12
N SER A 147 11.84 11.65 -33.36
CA SER A 147 10.76 11.26 -32.47
C SER A 147 9.63 12.26 -32.40
N CYS A 148 8.42 11.75 -32.50
CA CYS A 148 7.21 12.49 -32.17
C CYS A 148 6.70 12.02 -30.79
N LYS A 149 6.40 12.97 -29.90
CA LYS A 149 5.96 12.71 -28.54
C LYS A 149 4.77 13.58 -28.19
N PHE A 150 3.80 12.98 -27.52
CA PHE A 150 2.64 13.66 -26.96
C PHE A 150 2.09 12.83 -25.80
N ASN A 151 1.23 13.41 -24.99
CA ASN A 151 0.59 12.74 -23.87
C ASN A 151 -0.87 12.39 -24.18
N VAL A 152 -1.30 11.24 -23.68
CA VAL A 152 -2.71 10.93 -23.45
C VAL A 152 -2.98 11.11 -21.96
N ILE A 153 -3.86 12.03 -21.64
CA ILE A 153 -4.26 12.40 -20.27
C ILE A 153 -5.71 11.95 -20.08
N VAL A 154 -5.89 10.89 -19.31
CA VAL A 154 -7.24 10.41 -18.96
C VAL A 154 -7.59 10.93 -17.57
N ILE A 155 -8.63 11.78 -17.49
CA ILE A 155 -9.11 12.36 -16.23
C ILE A 155 -10.25 11.50 -15.69
N ASP A 156 -10.13 11.05 -14.44
CA ASP A 156 -11.28 10.50 -13.74
C ASP A 156 -12.01 11.59 -12.96
N ASN A 157 -13.29 11.78 -13.26
CA ASN A 157 -14.19 12.70 -12.58
C ASN A 157 -15.41 11.98 -11.96
N GLN A 158 -15.44 10.66 -12.00
CA GLN A 158 -16.48 9.85 -11.38
C GLN A 158 -16.15 9.71 -9.90
N LYS A 159 -17.11 10.08 -9.04
CA LYS A 159 -16.94 9.95 -7.59
C LYS A 159 -17.42 8.58 -7.13
N PRO A 160 -16.81 8.03 -6.07
CA PRO A 160 -17.28 6.79 -5.48
C PRO A 160 -18.66 6.95 -4.87
N VAL A 161 -19.40 5.84 -4.81
CA VAL A 161 -20.63 5.72 -4.05
C VAL A 161 -20.30 5.01 -2.75
N VAL A 162 -20.46 5.72 -1.63
CA VAL A 162 -20.23 5.16 -0.28
C VAL A 162 -21.58 4.85 0.36
N LEU A 163 -21.80 3.57 0.63
CA LEU A 163 -23.00 3.05 1.27
C LEU A 163 -22.65 2.55 2.67
N THR A 164 -23.45 2.95 3.66
CA THR A 164 -23.18 2.63 5.06
C THR A 164 -24.39 2.02 5.74
N LYS A 165 -24.11 1.11 6.66
CA LYS A 165 -25.05 0.54 7.63
C LYS A 165 -24.58 0.81 9.05
N ASN A 166 -25.51 0.79 9.99
CA ASN A 166 -25.19 0.87 11.41
C ASN A 166 -24.54 -0.44 11.88
N ALA A 167 -23.76 -0.35 12.96
CA ALA A 167 -23.03 -1.49 13.51
C ALA A 167 -23.17 -1.57 15.04
N ASP A 168 -23.24 -2.79 15.55
CA ASP A 168 -23.09 -3.11 16.97
C ASP A 168 -21.66 -3.58 17.23
N LEU A 169 -21.03 -3.02 18.26
CA LEU A 169 -19.65 -3.36 18.63
C LEU A 169 -19.61 -3.83 20.08
N TYR A 170 -18.90 -4.93 20.34
CA TYR A 170 -18.83 -5.55 21.67
C TYR A 170 -17.43 -5.39 22.25
N ILE A 171 -17.32 -4.81 23.43
CA ILE A 171 -16.05 -4.65 24.12
C ILE A 171 -15.51 -6.02 24.57
N GLY A 172 -14.24 -6.28 24.27
CA GLY A 172 -13.56 -7.50 24.73
C GLY A 172 -12.99 -7.36 26.15
N GLN A 173 -12.44 -8.47 26.66
CA GLN A 173 -11.81 -8.54 28.00
C GLN A 173 -10.70 -7.48 28.23
N SER A 174 -10.09 -6.95 27.17
CA SER A 174 -9.09 -5.88 27.26
C SER A 174 -9.69 -4.49 27.48
N GLY A 175 -11.01 -4.35 27.56
CA GLY A 175 -11.71 -3.06 27.69
C GLY A 175 -11.71 -2.25 26.39
N SER A 176 -11.52 -2.88 25.24
CA SER A 176 -11.56 -2.23 23.92
C SER A 176 -12.11 -3.13 22.82
N ALA A 177 -12.57 -2.50 21.74
CA ALA A 177 -12.98 -3.15 20.50
C ALA A 177 -12.52 -2.35 19.28
N ILE A 178 -12.34 -3.06 18.16
CA ILE A 178 -11.90 -2.47 16.89
C ILE A 178 -13.05 -2.55 15.89
N LEU A 179 -13.49 -1.40 15.40
CA LEU A 179 -14.39 -1.26 14.27
C LEU A 179 -13.60 -1.37 12.96
N ARG A 180 -14.04 -2.26 12.08
CA ARG A 180 -13.50 -2.44 10.72
C ARG A 180 -14.43 -1.78 9.72
N THR A 181 -13.88 -1.43 8.56
CA THR A 181 -14.67 -0.88 7.44
C THR A 181 -15.80 -1.83 7.04
N SER A 182 -15.56 -3.16 7.06
CA SER A 182 -16.55 -4.19 6.77
C SER A 182 -17.78 -4.20 7.69
N ASP A 183 -17.65 -3.65 8.90
CA ASP A 183 -18.72 -3.65 9.89
C ASP A 183 -19.79 -2.61 9.53
N VAL A 184 -19.39 -1.51 8.89
CA VAL A 184 -20.28 -0.41 8.49
C VAL A 184 -20.46 -0.25 6.98
N ASP A 185 -19.63 -0.89 6.15
CA ASP A 185 -19.76 -0.83 4.70
C ASP A 185 -20.95 -1.67 4.24
N ASP A 186 -21.77 -1.06 3.38
CA ASP A 186 -22.99 -1.66 2.81
C ASP A 186 -22.89 -1.80 1.29
N GLY A 187 -21.70 -2.18 0.80
CA GLY A 187 -21.45 -2.41 -0.61
C GLY A 187 -21.05 -1.14 -1.37
N SER A 188 -20.18 -0.32 -0.77
CA SER A 188 -19.58 0.83 -1.45
C SER A 188 -18.82 0.41 -2.71
N TYR A 189 -18.89 1.23 -3.76
CA TYR A 189 -18.28 0.92 -5.05
C TYR A 189 -17.84 2.17 -5.81
N ASP A 190 -17.03 1.95 -6.84
CA ASP A 190 -16.53 2.95 -7.77
C ASP A 190 -16.26 2.30 -9.14
N ASN A 191 -16.04 3.10 -10.19
CA ASN A 191 -15.60 2.62 -11.51
C ASN A 191 -14.13 2.15 -11.50
N CYS A 192 -13.35 2.61 -10.52
CA CYS A 192 -12.00 2.18 -10.21
C CYS A 192 -11.95 1.39 -8.90
N THR A 193 -10.74 0.97 -8.50
CA THR A 193 -10.52 0.39 -7.16
C THR A 193 -10.82 1.41 -6.06
N LEU A 194 -11.61 1.02 -5.06
CA LEU A 194 -12.00 1.91 -3.96
C LEU A 194 -11.20 1.62 -2.69
N THR A 195 -10.63 2.65 -2.08
CA THR A 195 -10.03 2.58 -0.73
C THR A 195 -10.99 3.18 0.30
N LEU A 196 -11.33 2.41 1.32
CA LEU A 196 -12.22 2.83 2.41
C LEU A 196 -11.45 3.14 3.69
N VAL A 197 -11.80 4.24 4.35
CA VAL A 197 -11.20 4.69 5.61
C VAL A 197 -12.29 5.15 6.58
N LEU A 198 -12.18 4.72 7.83
CA LEU A 198 -13.05 5.14 8.93
C LEU A 198 -12.50 6.37 9.64
N SER A 199 -13.38 7.26 10.09
CA SER A 199 -13.02 8.39 10.96
C SER A 199 -12.57 7.97 12.35
N ARG A 200 -12.97 6.77 12.80
CA ARG A 200 -12.64 6.20 14.09
C ARG A 200 -12.72 4.67 14.03
N THR A 201 -11.72 3.98 14.57
CA THR A 201 -11.64 2.51 14.56
C THR A 201 -11.55 1.89 15.95
N VAL A 202 -11.26 2.66 16.99
CA VAL A 202 -11.08 2.13 18.36
C VAL A 202 -12.14 2.67 19.29
N PHE A 203 -12.76 1.75 20.02
CA PHE A 203 -13.78 2.00 21.03
C PHE A 203 -13.37 1.33 22.34
N THR A 204 -13.72 1.94 23.46
CA THR A 204 -13.34 1.50 24.81
C THR A 204 -14.56 1.44 25.72
N CYS A 205 -14.36 1.03 26.97
CA CYS A 205 -15.41 1.04 27.99
C CYS A 205 -16.10 2.39 28.18
N SER A 206 -15.45 3.52 27.86
CA SER A 206 -16.11 4.84 27.97
C SER A 206 -17.21 5.05 26.92
N ASP A 207 -17.20 4.27 25.84
CA ASP A 207 -18.16 4.37 24.75
C ASP A 207 -19.40 3.48 24.96
N VAL A 208 -19.39 2.58 25.94
CA VAL A 208 -20.48 1.62 26.17
C VAL A 208 -21.79 2.33 26.49
N GLY A 209 -22.88 1.84 25.89
CA GLY A 209 -24.22 2.41 26.04
C GLY A 209 -24.45 3.68 25.21
N GLN A 210 -23.44 4.16 24.48
CA GLN A 210 -23.57 5.31 23.59
C GLN A 210 -23.83 4.87 22.14
N THR A 211 -24.46 5.76 21.38
CA THR A 211 -24.54 5.66 19.92
C THR A 211 -23.65 6.73 19.32
N ILE A 212 -22.54 6.30 18.70
CA ILE A 212 -21.47 7.18 18.25
C ILE A 212 -21.49 7.27 16.72
N PRO A 213 -21.57 8.48 16.14
CA PRO A 213 -21.47 8.64 14.69
C PRO A 213 -20.03 8.40 14.23
N VAL A 214 -19.87 7.59 13.18
CA VAL A 214 -18.62 7.42 12.44
C VAL A 214 -18.84 7.73 10.98
N THR A 215 -17.80 8.19 10.31
CA THR A 215 -17.83 8.47 8.87
C THR A 215 -16.96 7.46 8.15
N LEU A 216 -17.53 6.79 7.14
CA LEU A 216 -16.80 5.99 6.17
C LEU A 216 -16.50 6.87 4.96
N ARG A 217 -15.23 7.01 4.59
CA ARG A 217 -14.80 7.76 3.40
C ARG A 217 -14.20 6.79 2.38
N GLY A 218 -14.70 6.87 1.15
CA GLY A 218 -14.16 6.17 -0.01
C GLY A 218 -13.34 7.11 -0.88
N THR A 219 -12.16 6.67 -1.32
CA THR A 219 -11.30 7.40 -2.28
C THR A 219 -10.81 6.46 -3.37
N ASP A 220 -10.92 6.91 -4.62
CA ASP A 220 -10.38 6.22 -5.79
C ASP A 220 -8.87 6.57 -5.99
N PRO A 221 -8.18 5.98 -6.98
CA PRO A 221 -6.77 6.29 -7.26
C PRO A 221 -6.55 7.69 -7.84
N SER A 222 -7.60 8.30 -8.40
CA SER A 222 -7.59 9.60 -9.04
C SER A 222 -7.83 10.75 -8.06
N GLY A 223 -8.13 10.44 -6.79
CA GLY A 223 -8.38 11.38 -5.71
C GLY A 223 -9.84 11.80 -5.57
N ASN A 224 -10.76 11.25 -6.37
CA ASN A 224 -12.18 11.46 -6.17
C ASN A 224 -12.61 10.78 -4.87
N SER A 225 -13.51 11.45 -4.13
CA SER A 225 -13.95 10.92 -2.85
C SER A 225 -15.38 11.31 -2.51
N SER A 226 -15.98 10.42 -1.73
CA SER A 226 -17.30 10.56 -1.13
C SER A 226 -17.25 9.99 0.30
N ALA A 227 -18.20 10.38 1.13
CA ALA A 227 -18.30 9.89 2.49
C ALA A 227 -19.76 9.73 2.91
N SER A 228 -20.03 8.76 3.77
CA SER A 228 -21.33 8.54 4.38
C SER A 228 -21.18 8.20 5.87
N GLY A 229 -22.22 8.50 6.65
CA GLY A 229 -22.24 8.27 8.09
C GLY A 229 -22.84 6.92 8.46
N ALA A 230 -22.33 6.32 9.53
CA ALA A 230 -22.91 5.16 10.20
C ALA A 230 -23.05 5.46 11.70
N LEU A 231 -24.05 4.87 12.34
CA LEU A 231 -24.16 4.89 13.80
C LEU A 231 -23.61 3.59 14.38
N VAL A 232 -22.75 3.71 15.38
CA VAL A 232 -22.15 2.57 16.10
C VAL A 232 -22.69 2.54 17.51
N THR A 233 -23.31 1.44 17.91
CA THR A 233 -23.75 1.20 19.28
C THR A 233 -22.78 0.24 19.95
N VAL A 234 -22.23 0.65 21.10
CA VAL A 234 -21.21 -0.13 21.82
C VAL A 234 -21.83 -0.82 23.03
N HIS A 235 -21.58 -2.13 23.14
CA HIS A 235 -22.11 -3.00 24.17
C HIS A 235 -21.00 -3.61 25.01
N ASP A 236 -21.31 -3.82 26.27
CA ASP A 236 -20.51 -4.63 27.19
C ASP A 236 -21.35 -5.84 27.61
N THR A 237 -20.85 -7.02 27.28
CA THR A 237 -21.52 -8.30 27.54
C THR A 237 -20.63 -9.23 28.37
N ILE A 238 -19.49 -8.74 28.82
CA ILE A 238 -18.54 -9.53 29.60
C ILE A 238 -19.00 -9.48 31.06
N ARG A 239 -18.95 -10.64 31.73
CA ARG A 239 -19.34 -10.73 33.14
C ARG A 239 -18.13 -10.49 34.04
N PRO A 240 -18.35 -9.96 35.26
CA PRO A 240 -17.30 -9.82 36.26
C PRO A 240 -16.57 -11.14 36.57
N VAL A 241 -15.27 -11.03 36.86
CA VAL A 241 -14.43 -12.13 37.33
C VAL A 241 -14.38 -12.12 38.85
N ILE A 242 -15.09 -13.06 39.48
CA ILE A 242 -15.15 -13.21 40.94
C ILE A 242 -13.82 -13.72 41.50
N GLN A 243 -13.23 -12.96 42.42
CA GLN A 243 -12.11 -13.37 43.24
C GLN A 243 -12.50 -13.30 44.71
N THR A 244 -12.25 -14.36 45.46
CA THR A 244 -12.63 -14.43 46.88
C THR A 244 -11.47 -14.86 47.75
N ARG A 245 -11.58 -14.60 49.05
CA ARG A 245 -10.68 -15.08 50.10
C ARG A 245 -11.46 -15.80 51.19
N ASP A 246 -10.75 -16.61 51.96
CA ASP A 246 -11.32 -17.24 53.14
C ASP A 246 -11.64 -16.18 54.20
N PHE A 247 -12.77 -16.35 54.88
CA PHE A 247 -13.20 -15.44 55.92
C PHE A 247 -13.79 -16.19 57.13
N THR A 248 -13.46 -15.69 58.32
CA THR A 248 -14.05 -16.15 59.58
C THR A 248 -14.86 -15.01 60.19
N LEU A 249 -16.18 -15.15 60.19
CA LEU A 249 -17.10 -14.22 60.84
C LEU A 249 -17.13 -14.50 62.35
N THR A 250 -16.90 -13.47 63.15
CA THR A 250 -17.05 -13.55 64.61
C THR A 250 -18.35 -12.88 65.02
N LEU A 251 -19.20 -13.60 65.76
CA LEU A 251 -20.45 -13.07 66.32
C LEU A 251 -20.14 -12.07 67.44
N ASP A 252 -20.96 -11.03 67.56
CA ASP A 252 -20.88 -10.05 68.64
C ASP A 252 -21.37 -10.60 69.99
N ASN A 253 -21.34 -9.77 71.04
CA ASN A 253 -21.79 -10.17 72.38
C ASN A 253 -23.30 -10.49 72.45
N ASN A 254 -24.09 -10.04 71.47
CA ASN A 254 -25.51 -10.37 71.35
C ASN A 254 -25.74 -11.67 70.55
N GLY A 255 -24.67 -12.32 70.08
CA GLY A 255 -24.74 -13.54 69.28
C GLY A 255 -25.09 -13.29 67.81
N THR A 256 -24.89 -12.07 67.30
CA THR A 256 -25.19 -11.67 65.92
C THR A 256 -23.91 -11.32 65.15
N GLY A 257 -23.80 -11.72 63.90
CA GLY A 257 -22.71 -11.34 62.99
C GLY A 257 -23.26 -10.85 61.67
N ILE A 258 -22.67 -9.79 61.12
CA ILE A 258 -22.99 -9.25 59.80
C ILE A 258 -21.80 -9.50 58.89
N LEU A 259 -22.02 -10.23 57.80
CA LEU A 259 -21.06 -10.43 56.73
C LEU A 259 -21.26 -9.36 55.67
N GLN A 260 -20.21 -8.60 55.38
CA GLN A 260 -20.16 -7.69 54.25
C GLN A 260 -19.54 -8.39 53.04
N ALA A 261 -19.97 -8.01 51.83
CA ALA A 261 -19.40 -8.56 50.60
C ALA A 261 -17.88 -8.33 50.51
N SER A 262 -17.40 -7.19 51.03
CA SER A 262 -15.97 -6.85 51.10
C SER A 262 -15.13 -7.78 51.98
N ASP A 263 -15.75 -8.49 52.92
CA ASP A 263 -15.06 -9.40 53.83
C ASP A 263 -14.51 -10.63 53.09
N ILE A 264 -15.25 -11.10 52.08
CA ILE A 264 -14.90 -12.28 51.27
C ILE A 264 -14.36 -11.93 49.89
N ASP A 265 -14.48 -10.67 49.44
CA ASP A 265 -13.92 -10.23 48.16
C ASP A 265 -12.40 -10.21 48.18
N ASN A 266 -11.74 -10.70 47.13
CA ASN A 266 -10.28 -10.68 46.97
C ASN A 266 -9.86 -10.00 45.67
N GLY A 267 -10.50 -8.87 45.33
CA GLY A 267 -10.19 -8.13 44.10
C GLY A 267 -11.03 -8.59 42.92
N THR A 268 -12.32 -8.86 43.13
CA THR A 268 -13.27 -9.04 42.03
C THR A 268 -13.24 -7.84 41.10
N TYR A 269 -13.17 -8.08 39.80
CA TYR A 269 -13.02 -7.04 38.78
C TYR A 269 -13.85 -7.35 37.54
N ASP A 270 -14.00 -6.33 36.70
CA ASP A 270 -14.55 -6.45 35.35
C ASP A 270 -13.65 -5.69 34.36
N ASN A 271 -13.76 -5.96 33.05
CA ASN A 271 -13.05 -5.22 32.02
C ASN A 271 -13.55 -3.78 31.88
N CYS A 272 -14.81 -3.51 32.22
CA CYS A 272 -15.42 -2.21 32.08
C CYS A 272 -16.09 -1.76 33.38
N GLY A 273 -15.49 -0.74 33.99
CA GLY A 273 -16.09 -0.03 35.11
C GLY A 273 -15.93 -0.74 36.45
N THR A 274 -16.81 -0.37 37.37
CA THR A 274 -16.80 -0.86 38.75
C THR A 274 -17.84 -1.94 38.94
N VAL A 275 -17.57 -2.83 39.89
CA VAL A 275 -18.44 -3.95 40.22
C VAL A 275 -19.16 -3.70 41.54
N ALA A 276 -20.48 -3.80 41.53
CA ALA A 276 -21.32 -3.85 42.72
C ALA A 276 -21.30 -5.27 43.30
N LEU A 277 -20.93 -5.39 44.57
CA LEU A 277 -20.80 -6.67 45.27
C LEU A 277 -21.94 -6.86 46.27
N SER A 278 -22.46 -8.08 46.35
CA SER A 278 -23.47 -8.48 47.33
C SER A 278 -23.23 -9.89 47.83
N VAL A 279 -23.72 -10.18 49.04
CA VAL A 279 -23.63 -11.51 49.65
C VAL A 279 -24.94 -11.87 50.34
N THR A 280 -25.37 -13.11 50.18
CA THR A 280 -26.59 -13.64 50.82
C THR A 280 -26.43 -15.09 51.26
N PRO A 281 -26.84 -15.47 52.49
CA PRO A 281 -27.27 -14.60 53.58
C PRO A 281 -26.11 -13.72 54.10
N SER A 282 -26.45 -12.56 54.69
CA SER A 282 -25.48 -11.60 55.24
C SER A 282 -25.57 -11.43 56.76
N VAL A 283 -26.56 -12.05 57.40
CA VAL A 283 -26.75 -11.98 58.86
C VAL A 283 -26.72 -13.39 59.41
N PHE A 284 -25.96 -13.58 60.49
CA PHE A 284 -25.69 -14.85 61.13
C PHE A 284 -25.94 -14.74 62.63
N SER A 285 -26.35 -15.85 63.22
CA SER A 285 -26.59 -15.95 64.66
C SER A 285 -25.85 -17.13 65.28
N CYS A 286 -26.04 -17.37 66.58
CA CYS A 286 -25.49 -18.54 67.27
C CYS A 286 -25.90 -19.89 66.64
N SER A 287 -27.05 -19.99 65.95
CA SER A 287 -27.44 -21.23 65.23
C SER A 287 -26.58 -21.49 64.00
N ASP A 288 -25.83 -20.49 63.54
CA ASP A 288 -25.08 -20.54 62.30
C ASP A 288 -23.60 -20.86 62.49
N GLN A 289 -23.18 -21.23 63.70
CA GLN A 289 -21.80 -21.61 64.00
C GLN A 289 -21.30 -22.78 63.13
N GLY A 290 -20.00 -22.74 62.84
CA GLY A 290 -19.32 -23.70 61.97
C GLY A 290 -19.21 -23.20 60.53
N VAL A 291 -19.03 -24.12 59.58
CA VAL A 291 -18.92 -23.77 58.16
C VAL A 291 -20.32 -23.45 57.61
N ARG A 292 -20.45 -22.33 56.90
CA ARG A 292 -21.68 -21.93 56.21
C ARG A 292 -21.38 -21.55 54.77
N THR A 293 -22.34 -21.77 53.90
CA THR A 293 -22.25 -21.38 52.48
C THR A 293 -23.01 -20.09 52.26
N VAL A 294 -22.39 -19.14 51.57
CA VAL A 294 -23.02 -17.89 51.14
C VAL A 294 -22.92 -17.74 49.64
N ARG A 295 -23.91 -17.11 49.02
CA ARG A 295 -23.90 -16.70 47.63
C ARG A 295 -23.26 -15.33 47.52
N PHE A 296 -22.09 -15.25 46.90
CA PHE A 296 -21.42 -14.00 46.55
C PHE A 296 -21.77 -13.63 45.10
N THR A 297 -22.25 -12.41 44.87
CA THR A 297 -22.69 -11.93 43.55
C THR A 297 -22.03 -10.60 43.23
N ALA A 298 -21.53 -10.52 42.00
CA ALA A 298 -20.86 -9.38 41.40
C ALA A 298 -21.67 -8.92 40.19
N THR A 299 -21.99 -7.63 40.10
CA THR A 299 -22.72 -7.01 38.98
C THR A 299 -21.93 -5.80 38.49
N ASP A 300 -21.59 -5.73 37.22
CA ASP A 300 -20.94 -4.53 36.65
C ASP A 300 -21.92 -3.36 36.49
N ASN A 301 -21.44 -2.23 35.98
CA ASN A 301 -22.26 -1.05 35.73
C ASN A 301 -23.10 -1.13 34.44
N HIS A 302 -23.01 -2.23 33.68
CA HIS A 302 -23.78 -2.49 32.46
C HIS A 302 -24.82 -3.62 32.63
N GLY A 303 -24.93 -4.18 33.84
CA GLY A 303 -25.90 -5.21 34.20
C GLY A 303 -25.43 -6.65 34.02
N ASN A 304 -24.17 -6.90 33.66
CA ASN A 304 -23.63 -8.25 33.59
C ASN A 304 -23.33 -8.77 34.99
N THR A 305 -23.84 -9.97 35.30
CA THR A 305 -23.77 -10.55 36.65
C THR A 305 -23.02 -11.87 36.68
N ALA A 306 -22.13 -12.05 37.66
CA ALA A 306 -21.57 -13.34 38.02
C ALA A 306 -21.89 -13.67 39.48
N SER A 307 -22.06 -14.96 39.81
CA SER A 307 -22.23 -15.40 41.20
C SER A 307 -21.44 -16.67 41.49
N ARG A 308 -21.02 -16.84 42.74
CA ARG A 308 -20.33 -18.04 43.24
C ARG A 308 -20.72 -18.33 44.68
N ASP A 309 -20.80 -19.61 45.03
CA ASP A 309 -20.93 -20.02 46.43
C ASP A 309 -19.55 -19.99 47.12
N VAL A 310 -19.52 -19.48 48.35
CA VAL A 310 -18.31 -19.30 49.17
C VAL A 310 -18.55 -19.92 50.54
N LEU A 311 -17.56 -20.66 51.04
CA LEU A 311 -17.58 -21.21 52.39
C LEU A 311 -16.96 -20.19 53.36
N ILE A 312 -17.66 -19.90 54.45
CA ILE A 312 -17.17 -19.07 55.56
C ILE A 312 -17.20 -19.87 56.86
N SER A 313 -16.37 -19.49 57.84
CA SER A 313 -16.42 -20.03 59.20
C SER A 313 -17.09 -19.04 60.14
N VAL A 314 -18.13 -19.43 60.87
CA VAL A 314 -18.80 -18.60 61.88
C VAL A 314 -18.37 -19.05 63.27
N LYS A 315 -17.84 -18.13 64.09
CA LYS A 315 -17.36 -18.38 65.45
C LYS A 315 -17.99 -17.40 66.45
N SER A 316 -18.16 -17.85 67.69
CA SER A 316 -18.58 -16.98 68.80
C SER A 316 -17.43 -16.08 69.29
N SER A 317 -17.73 -14.86 69.75
CA SER A 317 -16.77 -14.06 70.50
C SER A 317 -16.54 -14.70 71.88
N LEU A 318 -15.37 -15.32 72.08
CA LEU A 318 -14.96 -15.77 73.40
C LEU A 318 -14.66 -14.55 74.29
N LYS A 319 -15.58 -14.22 75.20
CA LYS A 319 -15.31 -13.27 76.28
C LYS A 319 -15.32 -14.01 77.62
N ILE A 320 -14.16 -14.50 78.05
CA ILE A 320 -13.96 -14.94 79.43
C ILE A 320 -13.55 -13.70 80.24
N LEU A 321 -14.53 -12.93 80.69
CA LEU A 321 -14.35 -11.95 81.77
C LEU A 321 -15.47 -12.22 82.77
N SER A 322 -15.15 -12.99 83.81
CA SER A 322 -16.07 -13.55 84.82
C SER A 322 -17.07 -14.57 84.26
N LEU A 323 -17.76 -15.31 85.14
CA LEU A 323 -18.73 -16.37 84.85
C LEU A 323 -19.99 -15.91 84.05
N SER A 324 -19.89 -14.96 83.13
CA SER A 324 -20.91 -14.73 82.12
C SER A 324 -20.59 -15.63 80.91
N LEU A 325 -21.37 -16.68 80.73
CA LEU A 325 -21.38 -17.51 79.52
C LEU A 325 -21.50 -16.60 78.29
N SER A 326 -20.89 -16.99 77.17
CA SER A 326 -21.26 -16.38 75.89
C SER A 326 -22.75 -16.62 75.66
N ASN A 327 -23.47 -15.66 75.05
CA ASN A 327 -24.92 -15.84 74.80
C ASN A 327 -25.21 -17.11 73.99
N CYS A 328 -24.26 -17.58 73.17
CA CYS A 328 -24.41 -18.83 72.44
C CYS A 328 -24.37 -20.09 73.33
N ASP A 329 -23.69 -20.04 74.48
CA ASP A 329 -23.68 -21.15 75.45
C ASP A 329 -24.91 -21.11 76.36
N ALA A 330 -25.50 -19.92 76.58
CA ALA A 330 -26.67 -19.73 77.43
C ALA A 330 -28.00 -20.17 76.80
N MET A 331 -28.13 -20.19 75.46
CA MET A 331 -29.38 -20.57 74.77
C MET A 331 -29.58 -22.11 74.67
N GLY A 332 -28.55 -22.92 74.94
CA GLY A 332 -28.64 -24.38 75.00
C GLY A 332 -28.73 -24.95 76.43
N ALA A 333 -28.55 -24.11 77.45
CA ALA A 333 -28.50 -24.54 78.84
C ALA A 333 -29.83 -24.26 79.54
N ASN A 334 -30.68 -25.28 79.69
CA ASN A 334 -31.62 -25.33 80.82
C ASN A 334 -30.79 -25.41 82.10
N ILE A 335 -30.35 -24.26 82.60
CA ILE A 335 -29.67 -24.17 83.89
C ILE A 335 -30.75 -24.39 84.96
N LEU A 336 -30.91 -25.65 85.36
CA LEU A 336 -31.56 -26.04 86.61
C LEU A 336 -30.77 -25.37 87.75
N PHE A 337 -31.26 -24.22 88.20
CA PHE A 337 -30.89 -23.73 89.53
C PHE A 337 -31.49 -24.71 90.54
N GLY A 338 -30.67 -25.69 90.95
CA GLY A 338 -30.93 -26.48 92.13
C GLY A 338 -30.90 -25.55 93.34
N SER A 339 -32.06 -25.02 93.72
CA SER A 339 -32.28 -24.43 95.02
C SER A 339 -32.16 -25.53 96.07
N ASN A 340 -31.05 -25.60 96.80
CA ASN A 340 -31.06 -26.17 98.14
C ASN A 340 -30.88 -25.04 99.15
N VAL A 341 -32.04 -24.67 99.68
CA VAL A 341 -32.24 -24.00 100.95
C VAL A 341 -31.90 -24.99 102.08
N THR A 342 -31.43 -24.41 103.19
CA THR A 342 -30.92 -24.95 104.47
C THR A 342 -29.55 -25.63 104.43
#